data_AF-A0A5N9AF44-F1
#
_entry.id   AF-A0A5N9AF44-F1
#
_cell.length_a   1.000
_cell.length_b   1.000
_cell.length_c   1.000
_cell.angle_alpha   90.00
_cell.angle_beta   90.00
_cell.angle_gamma   90.00
#
_symmetry.space_group_name_H-M   'P 1'
#
loop_
_entity.id
_entity.type
_entity.pdbx_description
1 polymer ?
#
loop_
_entity_poly.entity_id
_entity_poly.type
_entity_poly.pdbx_seq_one_letter_code
_entity_poly.pdbx_strand_id
1 'polypeptide(L)'
;MSWQGQISTMVRYLVDDIDPTNYKYANKRVETTILVAAQFVTLQTDFNNTYTINVEQCTLSPDPTDSDTKDNAFINLTALKAACIMLGSEVRSESGNAISIKDGPSAIDLRGVASTLVTLYQDLCKKYDQMLLDYRAGSSVAGQAILGPYSPGSDLVSRGNLGHRDGYL
;
A
#
# COMPACT_ATOMS: atom_id res chain seq x y z
N MET A 1 0.43 19.14 -8.56
CA MET A 1 -0.66 18.67 -7.67
C MET A 1 -0.03 17.78 -6.61
N SER A 2 -0.57 17.81 -5.40
CA SER A 2 0.11 17.32 -4.19
C SER A 2 0.04 15.80 -4.08
N TRP A 3 -1.08 15.19 -4.49
CA TRP A 3 -1.25 13.74 -4.48
C TRP A 3 -0.29 12.97 -5.40
N GLN A 4 0.02 13.49 -6.60
CA GLN A 4 0.99 12.84 -7.50
C GLN A 4 2.37 12.76 -6.85
N GLY A 5 2.74 13.74 -6.01
CA GLY A 5 3.96 13.67 -5.23
C GLY A 5 3.83 12.63 -4.11
N GLN A 6 2.93 12.88 -3.17
CA GLN A 6 2.85 12.09 -1.93
C GLN A 6 2.53 10.62 -2.19
N ILE A 7 1.46 10.33 -2.96
CA ILE A 7 0.99 8.96 -3.17
C ILE A 7 1.97 8.19 -4.07
N SER A 8 2.53 8.83 -5.11
CA SER A 8 3.53 8.16 -5.95
C SER A 8 4.79 7.81 -5.17
N THR A 9 5.26 8.70 -4.27
CA THR A 9 6.38 8.38 -3.39
C THR A 9 6.03 7.18 -2.50
N MET A 10 4.85 7.14 -1.89
CA MET A 10 4.43 5.98 -1.08
C MET A 10 4.42 4.68 -1.89
N VAL A 11 3.82 4.69 -3.09
CA VAL A 11 3.76 3.51 -3.96
C VAL A 11 5.16 3.06 -4.39
N ARG A 12 6.03 3.99 -4.77
CA ARG A 12 7.43 3.70 -5.14
C ARG A 12 8.19 2.98 -4.03
N TYR A 13 8.04 3.43 -2.78
CA TYR A 13 8.65 2.74 -1.64
C TYR A 13 8.03 1.36 -1.38
N LEU A 14 6.72 1.18 -1.61
CA LEU A 14 6.06 -0.12 -1.44
C LEU A 14 6.50 -1.16 -2.49
N VAL A 15 6.95 -0.72 -3.67
CA VAL A 15 7.37 -1.60 -4.78
C VAL A 15 8.88 -1.55 -5.05
N ASP A 16 9.65 -0.96 -4.14
CA ASP A 16 11.11 -0.80 -4.25
C ASP A 16 11.59 -0.09 -5.54
N ASP A 17 10.78 0.84 -6.07
CA ASP A 17 11.12 1.68 -7.23
C ASP A 17 11.60 3.07 -6.78
N ILE A 18 12.67 3.10 -5.99
CA ILE A 18 13.12 4.24 -5.19
C ILE A 18 14.34 4.99 -5.76
N ASP A 19 15.00 4.48 -6.81
CA ASP A 19 16.17 5.13 -7.40
C ASP A 19 15.76 6.22 -8.41
N PRO A 20 15.91 7.51 -8.09
CA PRO A 20 15.51 8.60 -8.98
C PRO A 20 16.35 8.69 -10.25
N THR A 21 17.53 8.07 -10.28
CA THR A 21 18.38 8.02 -11.47
C THR A 21 18.00 6.90 -12.43
N ASN A 22 17.28 5.89 -11.95
CA ASN A 22 16.93 4.70 -12.73
C ASN A 22 15.61 4.05 -12.26
N TYR A 23 14.51 4.81 -12.31
CA TYR A 23 13.20 4.25 -12.01
C TYR A 23 12.82 3.16 -13.02
N LYS A 24 12.35 2.01 -12.52
CA LYS A 24 11.73 0.94 -13.31
C LYS A 24 10.42 1.41 -13.93
N TYR A 25 9.65 2.23 -13.21
CA TYR A 25 8.35 2.72 -13.66
C TYR A 25 8.34 4.22 -13.94
N ALA A 26 7.92 4.60 -15.14
CA ALA A 26 7.65 5.99 -15.47
C ALA A 26 6.55 6.58 -14.57
N ASN A 27 6.66 7.87 -14.22
CA ASN A 27 5.68 8.56 -13.36
C ASN A 27 4.24 8.38 -13.83
N LYS A 28 4.00 8.54 -15.14
CA LYS A 28 2.67 8.34 -15.74
C LYS A 28 2.09 6.95 -15.42
N ARG A 29 2.92 5.89 -15.41
CA ARG A 29 2.46 4.52 -15.09
C ARG A 29 2.05 4.43 -13.62
N VAL A 30 2.85 4.98 -12.71
CA VAL A 30 2.57 4.98 -11.26
C VAL A 30 1.30 5.77 -10.98
N GLU A 31 1.21 7.00 -11.48
CA GLU A 31 0.05 7.89 -11.30
C GLU A 31 -1.24 7.29 -11.88
N THR A 32 -1.18 6.73 -13.10
CA THR A 32 -2.36 6.08 -13.70
C THR A 32 -2.79 4.86 -12.88
N THR A 33 -1.84 4.09 -12.35
CA THR A 33 -2.14 2.93 -11.49
C THR A 33 -2.78 3.37 -10.17
N ILE A 34 -2.33 4.49 -9.59
CA ILE A 34 -2.96 5.11 -8.41
C ILE A 34 -4.41 5.47 -8.69
N LEU A 35 -4.72 6.06 -9.84
CA LEU A 35 -6.10 6.44 -10.18
C LEU A 35 -7.00 5.23 -10.44
N VAL A 36 -6.49 4.18 -11.08
CA VAL A 36 -7.20 2.91 -11.24
C VAL A 36 -7.47 2.27 -9.86
N ALA A 37 -6.47 2.27 -8.98
CA ALA A 37 -6.62 1.79 -7.62
C ALA A 37 -7.66 2.61 -6.84
N ALA A 38 -7.64 3.93 -6.97
CA ALA A 38 -8.59 4.84 -6.34
C ALA A 38 -10.03 4.52 -6.76
N GLN A 39 -10.29 4.24 -8.05
CA GLN A 39 -11.63 3.83 -8.50
C GLN A 39 -12.10 2.56 -7.80
N PHE A 40 -11.24 1.54 -7.70
CA PHE A 40 -11.58 0.31 -6.98
C PHE A 40 -11.84 0.55 -5.49
N VAL A 41 -11.01 1.38 -4.86
CA VAL A 41 -11.15 1.72 -3.45
C VAL A 41 -12.47 2.44 -3.17
N THR A 42 -12.85 3.42 -4.00
CA THR A 42 -14.14 4.13 -3.90
C THR A 42 -15.36 3.23 -4.16
N LEU A 43 -15.20 2.15 -4.92
CA LEU A 43 -16.28 1.16 -5.12
C LEU A 43 -16.42 0.21 -3.92
N GLN A 44 -15.38 0.08 -3.11
CA GLN A 44 -15.36 -0.84 -1.98
C GLN A 44 -15.78 -0.16 -0.69
N THR A 45 -15.51 1.12 -0.50
CA THR A 45 -15.89 1.81 0.73
C THR A 45 -16.16 3.29 0.48
N ASP A 46 -17.04 3.84 1.29
CA ASP A 46 -17.33 5.27 1.29
C ASP A 46 -16.28 6.03 2.11
N PHE A 47 -15.93 7.22 1.62
CA PHE A 47 -15.03 8.16 2.29
C PHE A 47 -15.79 9.44 2.64
N ASN A 48 -15.23 10.22 3.57
CA ASN A 48 -15.82 11.50 3.94
C ASN A 48 -15.84 12.50 2.78
N ASN A 49 -14.82 12.43 1.92
CA ASN A 49 -14.73 13.23 0.71
C ASN A 49 -15.28 12.45 -0.48
N THR A 50 -16.02 13.14 -1.36
CA THR A 50 -16.43 12.58 -2.65
C THR A 50 -15.36 12.91 -3.70
N TYR A 51 -14.76 11.87 -4.29
CA TYR A 51 -13.69 12.02 -5.27
C TYR A 51 -14.21 11.86 -6.71
N THR A 52 -13.88 12.84 -7.56
CA THR A 52 -13.96 12.73 -9.02
C THR A 52 -12.63 12.24 -9.54
N ILE A 53 -12.61 11.03 -10.10
CA ILE A 53 -11.41 10.35 -10.58
C ILE A 53 -11.48 10.21 -12.09
N ASN A 54 -10.53 10.80 -12.82
CA ASN A 54 -10.37 10.62 -14.26
C ASN A 54 -9.01 10.01 -14.57
N VAL A 55 -9.02 8.71 -14.91
CA VAL A 55 -7.82 7.93 -15.22
C VAL A 55 -7.14 8.43 -16.50
N GLU A 56 -7.91 8.80 -17.53
CA GLU A 56 -7.37 9.24 -18.81
C GLU A 56 -6.64 10.59 -18.69
N GLN A 57 -7.30 11.55 -18.04
CA GLN A 57 -6.78 12.90 -17.84
C GLN A 57 -5.78 13.00 -16.68
N CYS A 58 -5.55 11.91 -15.96
CA CYS A 58 -4.69 11.86 -14.78
C CYS A 58 -5.11 12.84 -13.67
N THR A 59 -6.42 12.92 -13.39
CA THR A 59 -6.96 13.86 -12.39
C THR A 59 -7.67 13.15 -11.24
N LEU A 60 -7.51 13.73 -10.05
CA LEU A 60 -8.15 13.34 -8.81
C LEU A 60 -8.55 14.64 -8.10
N SER A 61 -9.84 14.82 -7.85
CA SER A 61 -10.38 16.02 -7.22
C SER A 61 -11.49 15.68 -6.22
N PRO A 62 -11.50 16.24 -5.01
CA PRO A 62 -10.46 17.10 -4.44
C PRO A 62 -9.14 16.34 -4.22
N ASP A 63 -8.02 17.07 -4.06
CA ASP A 63 -6.73 16.45 -3.75
C ASP A 63 -6.77 15.92 -2.31
N PRO A 64 -6.63 14.59 -2.07
CA PRO A 64 -6.74 14.01 -0.73
C PRO A 64 -5.59 14.38 0.19
N THR A 65 -4.55 15.06 -0.32
CA THR A 65 -3.34 15.41 0.42
C THR A 65 -3.32 16.84 0.92
N ASP A 66 -4.18 17.71 0.37
CA ASP A 66 -4.35 19.10 0.78
C ASP A 66 -4.93 19.19 2.19
N SER A 67 -4.71 20.30 2.90
CA SER A 67 -5.09 20.46 4.31
C SER A 67 -6.58 20.29 4.55
N ASP A 68 -7.40 20.87 3.67
CA ASP A 68 -8.86 20.99 3.86
C ASP A 68 -9.58 19.70 3.45
N THR A 69 -8.96 18.91 2.58
CA THR A 69 -9.51 17.68 2.01
C THR A 69 -8.66 16.46 2.39
N LYS A 70 -7.87 16.58 3.47
CA LYS A 70 -6.93 15.56 3.93
C LYS A 70 -7.66 14.27 4.26
N ASP A 71 -7.31 13.19 3.56
CA ASP A 71 -7.87 11.87 3.81
C ASP A 71 -6.78 10.81 3.83
N ASN A 72 -6.23 10.57 5.03
CA ASN A 72 -5.16 9.61 5.22
C ASN A 72 -5.61 8.17 4.95
N ALA A 73 -6.90 7.86 5.19
CA ALA A 73 -7.43 6.53 4.93
C ALA A 73 -7.47 6.26 3.42
N PHE A 74 -8.00 7.22 2.65
CA PHE A 74 -8.01 7.16 1.19
C PHE A 74 -6.60 7.06 0.61
N ILE A 75 -5.67 7.91 1.08
CA ILE A 75 -4.26 7.90 0.62
C ILE A 75 -3.63 6.52 0.83
N ASN A 76 -3.73 5.98 2.06
CA ASN A 76 -3.08 4.72 2.42
C ASN A 76 -3.71 3.51 1.70
N LEU A 77 -5.05 3.42 1.67
CA LEU A 77 -5.76 2.35 0.96
C LEU A 77 -5.45 2.36 -0.54
N THR A 78 -5.44 3.56 -1.14
CA THR A 78 -5.12 3.73 -2.56
C THR A 78 -3.66 3.34 -2.85
N ALA A 79 -2.71 3.75 -2.00
CA ALA A 79 -1.30 3.38 -2.16
C ALA A 79 -1.08 1.86 -2.06
N LEU A 80 -1.66 1.21 -1.05
CA LEU A 80 -1.57 -0.26 -0.88
C LEU A 80 -2.23 -1.00 -2.05
N LYS A 81 -3.40 -0.53 -2.51
CA LYS A 81 -4.08 -1.14 -3.65
C LYS A 81 -3.28 -0.99 -4.94
N ALA A 82 -2.70 0.19 -5.18
CA ALA A 82 -1.83 0.44 -6.33
C ALA A 82 -0.60 -0.48 -6.30
N ALA A 83 0.05 -0.63 -5.13
CA ALA A 83 1.19 -1.53 -4.98
C ALA A 83 0.81 -3.01 -5.24
N CYS A 84 -0.34 -3.48 -4.73
CA CYS A 84 -0.88 -4.81 -5.02
C CYS A 84 -1.09 -5.03 -6.53
N ILE A 85 -1.62 -4.03 -7.26
CA ILE A 85 -1.78 -4.09 -8.73
C ILE A 85 -0.42 -4.16 -9.44
N MET A 86 0.54 -3.33 -9.02
CA MET A 86 1.87 -3.29 -9.64
C MET A 86 2.63 -4.60 -9.42
N LEU A 87 2.73 -5.11 -8.19
CA LEU A 87 3.37 -6.40 -7.92
C LEU A 87 2.65 -7.55 -8.63
N GLY A 88 1.32 -7.53 -8.72
CA GLY A 88 0.58 -8.52 -9.51
C GLY A 88 0.96 -8.54 -10.99
N SER A 89 1.31 -7.38 -11.55
CA SER A 89 1.83 -7.29 -12.92
C SER A 89 3.24 -7.89 -13.05
N GLU A 90 4.09 -7.72 -12.03
CA GLU A 90 5.42 -8.32 -12.00
C GLU A 90 5.36 -9.83 -11.83
N VAL A 91 4.51 -10.34 -10.93
CA VAL A 91 4.27 -11.79 -10.77
C VAL A 91 3.93 -12.41 -12.12
N ARG A 92 3.04 -11.78 -12.90
CA ARG A 92 2.66 -12.27 -14.23
C ARG A 92 3.84 -12.28 -15.21
N SER A 93 4.69 -11.25 -15.17
CA SER A 93 5.90 -11.15 -16.00
C SER A 93 6.93 -12.22 -15.63
N GLU A 94 7.30 -12.32 -14.35
CA GLU A 94 8.35 -13.23 -13.88
C GLU A 94 7.92 -14.69 -13.88
N SER A 95 6.63 -14.98 -13.73
CA SER A 95 6.12 -16.36 -13.88
C SER A 95 6.35 -16.91 -15.29
N GLY A 96 6.38 -16.05 -16.31
CA GLY A 96 6.73 -16.45 -17.68
C GLY A 96 8.22 -16.77 -17.86
N ASN A 97 9.08 -16.24 -16.98
CA ASN A 97 10.54 -16.39 -17.03
C ASN A 97 11.07 -17.43 -16.02
N ALA A 98 10.19 -18.14 -15.33
CA ALA A 98 10.53 -19.11 -14.30
C ALA A 98 11.12 -20.39 -14.91
N ILE A 99 12.42 -20.35 -15.24
CA ILE A 99 13.17 -21.44 -15.87
C ILE A 99 14.04 -22.15 -14.82
N SER A 100 14.16 -23.48 -14.93
CA SER A 100 15.11 -24.30 -14.17
C SER A 100 15.98 -25.09 -15.14
N ILE A 101 17.28 -24.78 -15.18
CA ILE A 101 18.28 -25.53 -15.96
C ILE A 101 19.20 -26.25 -14.99
N LYS A 102 19.45 -27.53 -15.24
CA LYS A 102 20.41 -28.34 -14.50
C LYS A 102 21.46 -28.88 -15.46
N ASP A 103 22.72 -28.66 -15.13
CA ASP A 103 23.89 -29.20 -15.84
C ASP A 103 24.84 -29.82 -14.80
N GLY A 104 24.75 -31.14 -14.62
CA GLY A 104 25.50 -31.87 -13.60
C GLY A 104 25.23 -31.34 -12.17
N PRO A 105 26.28 -30.95 -11.41
CA PRO A 105 26.11 -30.38 -10.06
C PRO A 105 25.65 -28.91 -10.06
N SER A 106 25.61 -28.24 -11.22
CA SER A 106 25.23 -26.84 -11.36
C SER A 106 23.74 -26.71 -11.72
N ALA A 107 23.03 -25.81 -11.06
CA ALA A 107 21.64 -25.51 -11.38
C ALA A 107 21.36 -24.01 -11.29
N ILE A 108 20.57 -23.50 -12.23
CA ILE A 108 19.93 -22.19 -12.15
C ILE A 108 18.44 -22.46 -12.04
N ASP A 109 17.81 -22.08 -10.92
CA ASP A 109 16.37 -22.24 -10.70
C ASP A 109 15.74 -20.88 -10.38
N LEU A 110 15.13 -20.27 -11.38
CA LEU A 110 14.43 -18.99 -11.25
C LEU A 110 13.01 -19.13 -10.69
N ARG A 111 12.51 -20.37 -10.49
CA ARG A 111 11.17 -20.59 -9.91
C ARG A 111 11.08 -20.09 -8.46
N GLY A 112 12.19 -20.12 -7.72
CA GLY A 112 12.27 -19.58 -6.37
C GLY A 112 11.95 -18.08 -6.33
N VAL A 113 12.47 -17.31 -7.29
CA VAL A 113 12.23 -15.86 -7.40
C VAL A 113 10.75 -15.56 -7.68
N ALA A 114 10.14 -16.28 -8.63
CA ALA A 114 8.72 -16.14 -8.91
C ALA A 114 7.85 -16.46 -7.68
N SER A 115 8.20 -17.51 -6.91
CA SER A 115 7.50 -17.86 -5.67
C SER A 115 7.62 -16.79 -4.58
N THR A 116 8.81 -16.19 -4.41
CA THR A 116 8.99 -15.09 -3.45
C THR A 116 8.18 -13.86 -3.85
N LEU A 117 8.10 -13.56 -5.15
CA LEU A 117 7.33 -12.44 -5.66
C LEU A 117 5.82 -12.65 -5.47
N VAL A 118 5.32 -13.88 -5.68
CA VAL A 118 3.93 -14.26 -5.35
C VAL A 118 3.64 -14.05 -3.87
N THR A 119 4.59 -14.37 -2.99
CA THR A 119 4.43 -14.19 -1.54
C THR A 119 4.31 -12.70 -1.19
N LEU A 120 5.16 -11.84 -1.75
CA LEU A 120 5.10 -10.39 -1.55
C LEU A 120 3.79 -9.79 -2.09
N TYR A 121 3.36 -10.23 -3.27
CA TYR A 121 2.06 -9.85 -3.85
C TYR A 121 0.91 -10.19 -2.89
N GLN A 122 0.86 -11.44 -2.40
CA GLN A 122 -0.18 -11.86 -1.46
C GLN A 122 -0.12 -11.08 -0.14
N ASP A 123 1.07 -10.79 0.38
CA ASP A 123 1.25 -10.01 1.61
C ASP A 123 0.71 -8.58 1.48
N LEU A 124 1.06 -7.86 0.41
CA LEU A 124 0.55 -6.50 0.19
C LEU A 124 -0.97 -6.47 -0.02
N CYS A 125 -1.52 -7.43 -0.78
CA CYS A 125 -2.97 -7.49 -0.98
C CYS A 125 -3.70 -7.85 0.33
N LYS A 126 -3.12 -8.71 1.19
CA LYS A 126 -3.67 -8.98 2.53
C LYS A 126 -3.63 -7.74 3.43
N LYS A 127 -2.53 -6.97 3.42
CA LYS A 127 -2.43 -5.70 4.17
C LYS A 127 -3.49 -4.70 3.71
N TYR A 128 -3.75 -4.64 2.41
CA TYR A 128 -4.86 -3.86 1.86
C TYR A 128 -6.22 -4.32 2.41
N ASP A 129 -6.53 -5.61 2.33
CA ASP A 129 -7.81 -6.15 2.79
C ASP A 129 -8.01 -5.95 4.31
N GLN A 130 -6.94 -6.11 5.09
CA GLN A 130 -6.94 -5.84 6.53
C GLN A 130 -7.21 -4.36 6.82
N MET A 131 -6.50 -3.44 6.17
CA MET A 131 -6.73 -2.01 6.36
C MET A 131 -8.13 -1.59 5.94
N LEU A 132 -8.67 -2.18 4.85
CA LEU A 132 -10.04 -1.93 4.40
C LEU A 132 -11.06 -2.40 5.43
N LEU A 133 -10.84 -3.58 6.01
CA LEU A 133 -11.67 -4.11 7.08
C LEU A 133 -11.63 -3.22 8.33
N ASP A 134 -10.45 -2.79 8.75
CA ASP A 134 -10.26 -1.94 9.93
C ASP A 134 -10.91 -0.56 9.74
N TYR A 135 -10.80 0.01 8.54
CA TYR A 135 -11.46 1.26 8.18
C TYR A 135 -12.99 1.12 8.23
N ARG A 136 -13.54 0.06 7.64
CA ARG A 136 -15.00 -0.24 7.67
C ARG A 136 -15.51 -0.53 9.08
N ALA A 137 -14.67 -1.09 9.95
CA ALA A 137 -14.99 -1.34 11.36
C ALA A 137 -15.02 -0.05 12.21
N GLY A 138 -14.76 1.12 11.61
CA GLY A 138 -14.77 2.41 12.30
C GLY A 138 -13.45 2.74 13.02
N SER A 139 -12.40 1.96 12.80
CA SER A 139 -11.06 2.26 13.33
C SER A 139 -10.34 3.23 12.39
N SER A 140 -10.74 4.52 12.41
CA SER A 140 -10.15 5.55 11.54
C SER A 140 -8.67 5.87 11.86
N VAL A 141 -8.09 5.23 12.89
CA VAL A 141 -6.70 5.38 13.34
C VAL A 141 -5.76 4.34 12.71
N ALA A 142 -6.29 3.37 11.95
CA ALA A 142 -5.54 2.22 11.41
C ALA A 142 -4.41 2.58 10.42
N GLY A 143 -4.34 3.83 9.94
CA GLY A 143 -3.27 4.30 9.05
C GLY A 143 -1.91 4.57 9.73
N GLN A 144 -1.85 4.64 11.07
CA GLN A 144 -0.60 4.92 11.81
C GLN A 144 0.26 3.66 12.05
N ALA A 145 -0.34 2.46 12.01
CA ALA A 145 0.35 1.25 12.43
C ALA A 145 0.93 0.42 11.27
N ILE A 146 0.43 0.52 10.03
CA ILE A 146 0.73 -0.49 8.99
C ILE A 146 2.02 -0.22 8.19
N LEU A 147 2.60 0.99 8.24
CA LEU A 147 3.67 1.42 7.31
C LEU A 147 5.11 1.23 7.82
N GLY A 148 5.32 0.59 8.98
CA GLY A 148 6.65 0.22 9.46
C GLY A 148 6.92 -1.28 9.27
N PRO A 149 8.19 -1.72 9.06
CA PRO A 149 8.54 -3.15 9.00
C PRO A 149 8.26 -3.93 10.31
N TYR A 150 7.73 -3.26 11.34
CA TYR A 150 7.31 -3.83 12.62
C TYR A 150 5.90 -3.37 12.98
N SER A 151 4.87 -4.04 12.48
CA SER A 151 3.55 -3.89 13.09
C SER A 151 2.67 -5.12 12.94
N PRO A 152 2.73 -5.96 13.97
CA PRO A 152 1.56 -6.58 14.56
C PRO A 152 1.49 -6.15 16.04
N GLY A 153 0.59 -5.22 16.37
CA GLY A 153 0.08 -5.10 17.76
C GLY A 153 0.88 -4.27 18.78
N SER A 154 1.58 -3.20 18.40
CA SER A 154 2.12 -2.25 19.39
C SER A 154 1.10 -1.18 19.76
N ASP A 155 0.66 -1.19 21.03
CA ASP A 155 -0.14 -0.19 21.74
C ASP A 155 -1.69 -0.23 21.64
N LEU A 156 -2.24 -1.40 21.99
CA LEU A 156 -3.44 -1.45 22.85
C LEU A 156 -3.02 -1.58 24.33
N VAL A 157 -2.16 -0.67 24.83
CA VAL A 157 -2.05 -0.46 26.28
C VAL A 157 -3.06 0.61 26.66
N SER A 158 -4.27 0.14 26.94
CA SER A 158 -5.23 0.85 27.78
C SER A 158 -4.54 1.18 29.11
N ARG A 159 -4.16 2.45 29.31
CA ARG A 159 -3.91 2.97 30.67
C ARG A 159 -5.26 3.13 31.37
N GLY A 160 -5.84 1.99 31.75
CA GLY A 160 -6.81 1.95 32.83
C GLY A 160 -6.12 2.41 34.10
N ASN A 161 -6.33 3.67 34.50
CA ASN A 161 -5.93 4.15 35.81
C ASN A 161 -6.83 3.51 36.88
N LEU A 162 -6.50 2.27 37.24
CA LEU A 162 -6.92 1.61 38.46
C LEU A 162 -5.87 1.91 39.55
N GLY A 163 -6.26 2.82 40.44
CA GLY A 163 -5.94 2.91 41.86
C GLY A 163 -4.51 2.64 42.37
N HIS A 164 -3.92 3.66 43.00
CA HIS A 164 -3.19 3.43 44.25
C HIS A 164 -3.43 4.58 45.24
N ARG A 165 -3.71 4.19 46.48
CA ARG A 165 -4.05 5.01 47.64
C ARG A 165 -2.91 4.83 48.65
N ASP A 166 -2.19 5.90 48.97
CA ASP A 166 -1.32 6.12 50.16
C ASP A 166 -0.64 7.47 49.94
N GLY A 167 -0.46 8.43 50.85
CA GLY A 167 -0.50 8.49 52.31
C GLY A 167 0.55 9.54 52.73
N TYR A 168 0.22 10.42 53.69
CA TYR A 168 1.09 11.36 54.44
C TYR A 168 1.71 12.60 53.76
N LEU A 169 1.18 13.79 54.05
CA LEU A 169 1.68 14.74 55.08
C LEU A 169 0.67 15.87 55.29
#